data_AF-A0A7W2DS39-F1
#
_entry.id   AF-A0A7W2DS39-F1
#
_cell.length_a   1.000
_cell.length_b   1.000
_cell.length_c   1.000
_cell.angle_alpha   90.00
_cell.angle_beta   90.00
_cell.angle_gamma   90.00
#
_symmetry.space_group_name_H-M   'P 1'
#
loop_
_entity.id
_entity.type
_entity.pdbx_description
1 polymer ?
#
loop_
_entity_poly.entity_id
_entity_poly.type
_entity_poly.pdbx_seq_one_letter_code
_entity_poly.pdbx_strand_id
1 'polypeptide(L)'
;MLDPLGPLSPLQHHLLRELDLCDLPAPEAGPESYATRDLDTDEVRDALPTLLWAGLVEQRDGDRGTLRLTATGAAALRTAECGELAARLGAVSSFADTVARGTAPSAAGHALRLLAEGVWDLEQAEAHVAAGEGA
;
A
#
# COMPACT_ATOMS: atom_id res chain seq x y z
N MET A 1 11.95 -16.85 -7.14
CA MET A 1 11.70 -16.02 -8.34
C MET A 1 11.96 -14.60 -7.90
N LEU A 2 12.97 -13.93 -8.46
CA LEU A 2 13.28 -12.54 -8.14
C LEU A 2 12.15 -11.68 -8.71
N ASP A 3 11.53 -10.86 -7.88
CA ASP A 3 10.54 -9.89 -8.31
C ASP A 3 11.28 -8.77 -9.07
N PRO A 4 11.17 -8.68 -10.41
CA PRO A 4 12.04 -7.81 -11.21
C PRO A 4 11.82 -6.31 -10.96
N LEU A 5 10.80 -5.94 -10.18
CA LEU A 5 10.47 -4.55 -9.83
C LEU A 5 10.90 -4.14 -8.41
N GLY A 6 11.31 -5.08 -7.56
CA GLY A 6 11.40 -4.79 -6.12
C GLY A 6 10.03 -4.47 -5.51
N PRO A 7 9.97 -3.86 -4.31
CA PRO A 7 8.70 -3.50 -3.68
C PRO A 7 7.95 -2.43 -4.51
N LEU A 8 6.64 -2.59 -4.63
CA LEU A 8 5.78 -1.62 -5.33
C LEU A 8 5.89 -0.24 -4.68
N SER A 9 6.06 0.80 -5.50
CA SER A 9 5.97 2.17 -5.02
C SER A 9 4.52 2.51 -4.58
N PRO A 10 4.31 3.56 -3.76
CA PRO A 10 2.96 3.98 -3.37
C PRO A 10 2.04 4.24 -4.57
N LEU A 11 2.57 4.89 -5.62
CA LEU A 11 1.86 5.12 -6.87
C LEU A 11 1.48 3.81 -7.58
N GLN A 12 2.43 2.89 -7.73
CA GLN A 12 2.18 1.61 -8.37
C GLN A 12 1.14 0.80 -7.60
N HIS A 13 1.25 0.78 -6.27
CA HIS A 13 0.29 0.11 -5.40
C HIS A 13 -1.12 0.69 -5.54
N HIS A 14 -1.24 2.02 -5.54
CA HIS A 14 -2.52 2.70 -5.75
C HIS A 14 -3.10 2.36 -7.12
N LEU A 15 -2.32 2.51 -8.19
CA LEU A 15 -2.76 2.23 -9.56
C LEU A 15 -3.24 0.77 -9.73
N LEU A 16 -2.49 -0.20 -9.18
CA LEU A 16 -2.88 -1.60 -9.28
C LEU A 16 -4.16 -1.90 -8.48
N ARG A 17 -4.40 -1.22 -7.35
CA ARG A 17 -5.68 -1.31 -6.62
C ARG A 17 -6.85 -0.80 -7.45
N GLU A 18 -6.69 0.33 -8.12
CA GLU A 18 -7.74 0.87 -8.98
C GLU A 18 -8.04 -0.07 -10.18
N LEU A 19 -6.99 -0.64 -10.77
CA LEU A 19 -7.13 -1.62 -11.87
C LEU A 19 -7.69 -2.98 -11.42
N ASP A 20 -7.56 -3.33 -10.14
CA ASP A 20 -8.21 -4.52 -9.55
C ASP A 20 -9.73 -4.34 -9.41
N LEU A 21 -10.18 -3.08 -9.27
CA LEU A 21 -11.60 -2.72 -9.20
C LEU A 21 -12.22 -2.56 -10.59
N CYS A 22 -11.52 -1.89 -11.51
CA CYS A 22 -12.01 -1.66 -12.86
C CYS A 22 -10.89 -1.35 -13.86
N ASP A 23 -11.10 -1.76 -15.12
CA ASP A 23 -10.23 -1.37 -16.23
C ASP A 23 -10.23 0.16 -16.42
N LEU A 24 -9.07 0.74 -16.74
CA LEU A 24 -8.89 2.17 -16.98
C LEU A 24 -8.56 2.45 -18.44
N PRO A 25 -8.96 3.60 -19.01
CA PRO A 25 -8.43 4.01 -20.32
C PRO A 25 -6.92 4.27 -20.21
N ALA A 26 -6.21 4.24 -21.34
CA ALA A 26 -4.82 4.69 -21.37
C ALA A 26 -4.72 6.15 -20.88
N PRO A 27 -3.61 6.55 -20.21
CA PRO A 27 -3.41 7.91 -19.69
C PRO A 27 -3.63 9.02 -20.73
N GLU A 28 -3.33 8.73 -21.99
CA GLU A 28 -3.43 9.62 -23.14
C GLU A 28 -4.88 9.77 -23.64
N ALA A 29 -5.71 8.76 -23.38
CA ALA A 29 -7.06 8.67 -23.93
C ALA A 29 -8.16 9.02 -22.92
N GLY A 30 -7.85 9.04 -21.63
CA GLY A 30 -8.79 9.39 -20.56
C GLY A 30 -8.11 9.88 -19.29
N PRO A 31 -7.31 10.97 -19.33
CA PRO A 31 -6.61 11.52 -18.17
C PRO A 31 -7.53 11.83 -16.99
N GLU A 32 -8.77 12.26 -17.27
CA GLU A 32 -9.78 12.55 -16.25
C GLU A 32 -10.12 11.35 -15.35
N SER A 33 -9.96 10.11 -15.85
CA SER A 33 -10.23 8.90 -15.07
C SER A 33 -9.25 8.74 -13.90
N TYR A 34 -8.00 9.20 -14.07
CA TYR A 34 -6.97 9.12 -13.04
C TYR A 34 -7.15 10.20 -11.98
N ALA A 35 -7.49 11.43 -12.39
CA ALA A 35 -7.75 12.52 -11.46
C ALA A 35 -8.90 12.20 -10.49
N THR A 36 -9.97 11.52 -10.94
CA THR A 36 -11.07 11.10 -10.06
C THR A 36 -10.70 10.04 -9.02
N ARG A 37 -9.50 9.45 -9.14
CA ARG A 37 -8.97 8.39 -8.29
C ARG A 37 -7.73 8.87 -7.53
N ASP A 38 -7.52 10.18 -7.44
CA ASP A 38 -6.34 10.78 -6.80
C ASP A 38 -5.01 10.25 -7.36
N LEU A 39 -4.98 9.90 -8.66
CA LEU A 39 -3.80 9.50 -9.40
C LEU A 39 -3.34 10.63 -10.31
N ASP A 40 -2.06 11.00 -10.20
CA ASP A 40 -1.44 11.92 -11.14
C ASP A 40 -1.22 11.21 -12.49
N THR A 41 -1.79 11.77 -13.56
CA THR A 41 -1.76 11.13 -14.88
C THR A 41 -0.34 11.11 -15.48
N ASP A 42 0.46 12.13 -15.21
CA ASP A 42 1.82 12.21 -15.74
C ASP A 42 2.73 11.22 -15.00
N GLU A 43 2.58 11.08 -13.68
CA GLU A 43 3.28 10.05 -12.91
C GLU A 43 2.88 8.63 -13.34
N VAL A 44 1.58 8.41 -13.61
CA VAL A 44 1.12 7.12 -14.15
C VAL A 44 1.73 6.86 -15.53
N ARG A 45 1.75 7.86 -16.41
CA ARG A 45 2.37 7.72 -17.75
C ARG A 45 3.84 7.33 -17.64
N ASP A 46 4.57 7.94 -16.72
CA ASP A 46 5.99 7.66 -16.51
C ASP A 46 6.23 6.24 -15.93
N ALA A 47 5.34 5.76 -15.06
CA ALA A 47 5.43 4.43 -14.47
C ALA A 47 4.95 3.28 -15.39
N LEU A 48 4.08 3.60 -16.36
CA LEU A 48 3.38 2.60 -17.17
C LEU A 48 4.30 1.69 -18.00
N PRO A 49 5.37 2.18 -18.68
CA PRO A 49 6.29 1.31 -19.43
C PRO A 49 6.90 0.21 -18.57
N THR A 50 7.26 0.54 -17.33
CA THR A 50 7.85 -0.40 -16.36
C THR A 50 6.83 -1.45 -15.92
N LEU A 51 5.57 -1.05 -15.69
CA LEU A 51 4.49 -1.97 -15.30
C LEU A 51 4.09 -2.91 -16.46
N LEU A 52 4.06 -2.41 -17.69
CA LEU A 52 3.83 -3.21 -18.90
C LEU A 52 4.97 -4.20 -19.14
N TRP A 53 6.22 -3.73 -19.00
CA TRP A 53 7.41 -4.58 -19.17
C TRP A 53 7.46 -5.71 -18.14
N ALA A 54 7.09 -5.44 -16.89
CA ALA A 54 6.99 -6.43 -15.84
C ALA A 54 5.73 -7.33 -15.96
N GLY A 55 4.84 -7.04 -16.91
CA GLY A 55 3.60 -7.78 -17.12
C GLY A 55 2.60 -7.66 -15.97
N LEU A 56 2.69 -6.61 -15.14
CA LEU A 56 1.73 -6.36 -14.07
C LEU A 56 0.41 -5.81 -14.61
N VAL A 57 0.49 -5.06 -15.70
CA VAL A 57 -0.67 -4.54 -16.43
C VAL A 57 -0.55 -4.92 -17.89
N GLU A 58 -1.69 -5.03 -18.57
CA GLU A 58 -1.76 -5.19 -20.02
C GLU A 58 -2.51 -4.00 -20.65
N GLN A 59 -2.10 -3.60 -21.84
CA GLN A 59 -2.83 -2.64 -22.66
C GLN A 59 -3.50 -3.40 -23.80
N ARG A 60 -4.83 -3.32 -23.89
CA ARG A 60 -5.60 -3.90 -25.01
C ARG A 60 -5.79 -2.89 -26.12
N ASP A 61 -5.49 -3.32 -27.35
CA ASP A 61 -5.73 -2.52 -28.54
C ASP A 61 -7.23 -2.35 -28.80
N GLY A 62 -7.63 -1.08 -28.89
CA GLY A 62 -8.97 -0.57 -29.18
C GLY A 62 -8.90 0.95 -29.31
N ASP A 63 -9.98 1.62 -29.72
CA ASP A 63 -10.05 3.05 -30.07
C ASP A 63 -9.48 4.03 -29.01
N ARG A 64 -9.26 3.56 -27.78
CA ARG A 64 -8.68 4.35 -26.68
C ARG A 64 -7.56 3.68 -25.89
N GLY A 65 -7.20 2.43 -26.20
CA GLY A 65 -6.28 1.61 -25.39
C GLY A 65 -6.83 1.39 -23.96
N THR A 66 -7.15 0.16 -23.57
CA THR A 66 -7.63 -0.10 -22.20
C THR A 66 -6.53 -0.77 -21.39
N LEU A 67 -6.21 -0.20 -20.23
CA LEU A 67 -5.33 -0.80 -19.24
C LEU A 67 -6.11 -1.71 -18.32
N ARG A 68 -5.55 -2.90 -18.10
CA ARG A 68 -6.14 -3.94 -17.26
C ARG A 68 -5.08 -4.57 -16.37
N LEU A 69 -5.48 -4.92 -15.15
CA LEU A 69 -4.64 -5.70 -14.25
C LEU A 69 -4.48 -7.15 -14.74
N THR A 70 -3.25 -7.64 -14.81
CA THR A 70 -2.99 -9.06 -15.12
C THR A 70 -3.07 -9.92 -13.86
N ALA A 71 -3.10 -11.25 -14.02
CA ALA A 71 -2.99 -12.17 -12.88
C ALA A 71 -1.65 -11.98 -12.12
N THR A 72 -0.57 -11.64 -12.82
CA THR A 72 0.73 -11.33 -12.21
C THR A 72 0.67 -10.04 -11.42
N GLY A 73 0.02 -8.99 -11.96
CA GLY A 73 -0.22 -7.74 -11.25
C GLY A 73 -1.04 -7.92 -9.98
N ALA A 74 -2.13 -8.68 -10.07
CA ALA A 74 -2.95 -9.02 -8.90
C ALA A 74 -2.15 -9.80 -7.85
N ALA A 75 -1.33 -10.77 -8.26
CA ALA A 75 -0.48 -11.51 -7.34
C ALA A 75 0.58 -10.62 -6.67
N ALA A 76 1.19 -9.70 -7.42
CA ALA A 76 2.14 -8.72 -6.88
C ALA A 76 1.47 -7.78 -5.88
N LEU A 77 0.29 -7.25 -6.20
CA LEU A 77 -0.52 -6.43 -5.31
C LEU A 77 -0.83 -7.17 -3.99
N ARG A 78 -1.35 -8.40 -4.07
CA ARG A 78 -1.64 -9.20 -2.87
C ARG A 78 -0.41 -9.52 -2.05
N THR A 79 0.73 -9.74 -2.70
CA THR A 79 2.01 -9.97 -2.00
C THR A 79 2.44 -8.74 -1.21
N ALA A 80 2.32 -7.54 -1.80
CA ALA A 80 2.61 -6.28 -1.12
C ALA A 80 1.66 -6.06 0.07
N GLU A 81 0.35 -6.24 -0.12
CA GLU A 81 -0.65 -6.09 0.95
C GLU A 81 -0.44 -7.08 2.11
N CYS A 82 -0.16 -8.34 1.79
CA CYS A 82 0.18 -9.35 2.80
C CYS A 82 1.48 -9.00 3.55
N GLY A 83 2.49 -8.47 2.84
CA GLY A 83 3.73 -8.01 3.45
C GLY A 83 3.50 -6.86 4.44
N GLU A 84 2.68 -5.89 4.06
CA GLU A 84 2.30 -4.77 4.92
C GLU A 84 1.55 -5.25 6.18
N LEU A 85 0.55 -6.13 6.01
CA LEU A 85 -0.20 -6.71 7.12
C LEU A 85 0.69 -7.55 8.05
N ALA A 86 1.61 -8.33 7.50
CA ALA A 86 2.55 -9.12 8.28
C ALA A 86 3.51 -8.24 9.08
N ALA A 87 4.04 -7.17 8.48
CA ALA A 87 4.87 -6.19 9.17
C ALA A 87 4.10 -5.52 10.31
N ARG A 88 2.84 -5.13 10.06
CA ARG A 88 1.97 -4.51 11.06
C ARG A 88 1.66 -5.46 12.22
N LEU A 89 1.37 -6.73 11.93
CA LEU A 89 1.18 -7.75 12.95
C LEU A 89 2.46 -7.96 13.78
N GLY A 90 3.63 -7.94 13.14
CA GLY A 90 4.92 -7.98 13.82
C GLY A 90 5.13 -6.79 14.76
N ALA A 91 4.80 -5.57 14.30
CA ALA A 91 4.86 -4.37 15.13
C ALA A 91 3.90 -4.44 16.33
N VAL A 92 2.66 -4.87 16.11
CA VAL A 92 1.66 -5.08 17.17
C VAL A 92 2.16 -6.09 18.21
N SER A 93 2.73 -7.22 17.78
CA SER A 93 3.31 -8.22 18.68
C SER A 93 4.48 -7.65 19.48
N SER A 94 5.41 -6.94 18.82
CA SER A 94 6.56 -6.32 19.48
C SER A 94 6.13 -5.27 20.51
N PHE A 95 5.14 -4.44 20.17
CA PHE A 95 4.57 -3.46 21.07
C PHE A 95 3.92 -4.11 22.28
N ALA A 96 3.13 -5.17 22.08
CA ALA A 96 2.51 -5.92 23.16
C ALA A 96 3.56 -6.55 24.10
N ASP A 97 4.64 -7.11 23.56
CA ASP A 97 5.75 -7.63 24.37
C ASP A 97 6.43 -6.52 25.20
N THR A 98 6.62 -5.33 24.63
CA THR A 98 7.15 -4.17 25.35
C THR A 98 6.23 -3.74 26.50
N VAL A 99 4.93 -3.61 26.24
CA VAL A 99 3.94 -3.25 27.28
C VAL A 99 3.86 -4.33 28.37
N ALA A 100 3.92 -5.61 28.00
CA ALA A 100 3.86 -6.73 28.95
C ALA A 100 5.10 -6.81 29.88
N ARG A 101 6.25 -6.29 29.46
CA ARG A 101 7.46 -6.18 30.30
C ARG A 101 7.38 -5.06 31.34
N GLY A 102 6.45 -4.12 31.19
CA GLY A 102 6.23 -2.98 32.10
C GLY A 102 4.92 -3.06 32.88
N THR A 103 4.57 -1.98 33.57
CA THR A 103 3.21 -1.81 34.11
C THR A 103 2.36 -1.17 33.02
N ALA A 104 1.42 -1.90 32.42
CA ALA A 104 0.67 -1.42 31.27
C ALA A 104 -0.08 -0.10 31.57
N PRO A 105 0.33 1.04 30.98
CA PRO A 105 -0.36 2.30 31.19
C PRO A 105 -1.72 2.31 30.49
N SER A 106 -2.66 3.09 31.00
CA SER A 106 -4.00 3.25 30.39
C SER A 106 -3.94 3.71 28.93
N ALA A 107 -2.88 4.43 28.54
CA ALA A 107 -2.62 4.90 27.18
C ALA A 107 -2.24 3.78 26.19
N ALA A 108 -1.76 2.62 26.67
CA ALA A 108 -1.28 1.55 25.80
C ALA A 108 -2.39 0.94 24.93
N GLY A 109 -3.63 0.90 25.43
CA GLY A 109 -4.77 0.40 24.65
C GLY A 109 -5.09 1.27 23.43
N HIS A 110 -4.94 2.60 23.54
CA HIS A 110 -5.17 3.52 22.43
C HIS A 110 -4.06 3.40 21.38
N ALA A 111 -2.80 3.39 21.82
CA ALA A 111 -1.63 3.21 20.95
C ALA A 111 -1.69 1.87 20.20
N LEU A 112 -2.04 0.78 20.88
CA LEU A 112 -2.24 -0.53 20.27
C LEU A 112 -3.31 -0.50 19.17
N ARG A 113 -4.42 0.21 19.41
CA ARG A 113 -5.50 0.33 18.41
C ARG A 113 -5.02 1.05 17.15
N LEU A 114 -4.37 2.20 17.30
CA LEU A 114 -3.89 2.99 16.16
C LEU A 114 -2.78 2.27 15.39
N LEU A 115 -1.91 1.51 16.07
CA LEU A 115 -0.92 0.65 15.46
C LEU A 115 -1.56 -0.50 14.66
N ALA A 116 -2.57 -1.17 15.23
CA ALA A 116 -3.30 -2.24 14.56
C ALA A 116 -4.09 -1.75 13.33
N GLU A 117 -4.66 -0.55 13.42
CA GLU A 117 -5.35 0.13 12.30
C GLU A 117 -4.35 0.58 11.21
N GLY A 118 -3.05 0.63 11.51
CA GLY A 118 -2.00 1.12 10.60
C GLY A 118 -1.95 2.64 10.48
N VAL A 119 -2.57 3.35 11.43
CA VAL A 119 -2.52 4.80 11.53
C VAL A 119 -1.17 5.25 12.08
N TRP A 120 -0.63 4.47 13.02
CA TRP A 120 0.68 4.70 13.61
C TRP A 120 1.67 3.58 13.29
N ASP A 121 2.94 3.94 13.26
CA ASP A 121 4.03 2.97 13.32
C ASP A 121 4.40 2.61 14.78
N LEU A 122 5.33 1.67 14.93
CA LEU A 122 5.78 1.21 16.24
C LEU A 122 6.40 2.33 17.09
N GLU A 123 7.17 3.22 16.46
CA GLU A 123 7.88 4.30 17.14
C GLU A 123 6.88 5.31 17.73
N GLN A 124 5.87 5.69 16.96
CA GLN A 124 4.78 6.57 17.42
C GLN A 124 3.99 5.95 18.58
N ALA A 125 3.71 4.65 18.52
CA ALA A 125 3.01 3.92 19.58
C ALA A 125 3.84 3.87 20.88
N GLU A 126 5.14 3.58 20.78
CA GLU A 126 6.06 3.56 21.93
C GLU A 126 6.25 4.94 22.54
N ALA A 127 6.41 5.97 21.72
CA ALA A 127 6.53 7.36 22.17
C ALA A 127 5.27 7.84 22.92
N HIS A 128 4.08 7.44 22.46
CA HIS A 128 2.82 7.79 23.14
C HIS A 128 2.73 7.17 24.54
N VAL A 129 3.13 5.91 24.69
CA VAL A 129 3.16 5.22 25.98
C VAL A 129 4.18 5.88 26.92
N ALA A 130 5.38 6.16 26.44
CA ALA A 130 6.43 6.81 27.24
C ALA A 130 6.00 8.22 27.72
N ALA A 131 5.27 8.98 26.90
CA ALA A 131 4.75 10.28 27.27
C ALA A 131 3.62 10.19 28.32
N GLY A 132 2.85 9.10 28.33
CA GLY A 132 1.77 8.85 29.29
C GLY A 132 2.23 8.37 30.67
N GLU A 133 3.45 7.82 30.79
CA GLU A 133 4.05 7.40 32.07
C GLU A 133 4.65 8.58 32.87
N GLY A 134 4.78 9.76 32.26
CA GLY A 134 5.38 10.96 32.86
C GLY A 134 4.40 11.98 33.48
N ALA A 135 3.10 11.66 33.54
CA ALA A 135 2.03 12.51 34.09
C ALA A 135 1.42 11.91 35.37
#